data_AF-A0A7D5NIP5-F1
#
_entry.id   AF-A0A7D5NIP5-F1
#
_cell.length_a   1.000
_cell.length_b   1.000
_cell.length_c   1.000
_cell.angle_alpha   90.00
_cell.angle_beta   90.00
_cell.angle_gamma   90.00
#
_symmetry.space_group_name_H-M   'P 1'
#
loop_
_entity.id
_entity.type
_entity.pdbx_description
1 polymer ?
#
loop_
_entity_poly.entity_id
_entity_poly.type
_entity_poly.pdbx_seq_one_letter_code
_entity_poly.pdbx_strand_id
1 'polypeptide(L)'
;MENELKVEDLIERLKEYFNAKTLADLSKHLGIKEVTLAGWKYRNSFDLVRMFPRLKGIDWHWLITGQGEMTYDSRKQKELVAQVEYLLRQIKRLEEENDLLKAMIKNLLAGKEEGKEPENIEETVKVPMINLPDETEIYKREMEKGGGIYAREGKRKEKKQ
;
A
#
# COMPACT_ATOMS: atom_id res chain seq x y z
N MET A 1 5.69 -25.34 9.35
CA MET A 1 4.94 -26.21 8.44
C MET A 1 4.72 -25.42 7.16
N GLU A 2 5.28 -25.89 6.05
CA GLU A 2 5.01 -25.30 4.73
C GLU A 2 3.51 -25.42 4.45
N ASN A 3 2.87 -24.28 4.18
CA ASN A 3 1.46 -24.25 3.83
C ASN A 3 1.36 -24.66 2.36
N GLU A 4 1.21 -25.95 2.10
CA GLU A 4 1.04 -26.48 0.74
C GLU A 4 -0.28 -25.96 0.17
N LEU A 5 -0.20 -25.16 -0.90
CA LEU A 5 -1.37 -24.61 -1.57
C LEU A 5 -2.19 -25.74 -2.21
N LYS A 6 -3.45 -25.90 -1.76
CA LYS A 6 -4.38 -26.83 -2.39
C LYS A 6 -5.25 -26.13 -3.42
N VAL A 7 -5.42 -26.77 -4.57
CA VAL A 7 -6.33 -26.31 -5.64
C VAL A 7 -7.77 -26.28 -5.19
N GLU A 8 -8.13 -27.11 -4.19
CA GLU A 8 -9.44 -27.03 -3.55
C GLU A 8 -9.67 -25.67 -2.91
N ASP A 9 -8.70 -25.12 -2.17
CA ASP A 9 -8.81 -23.80 -1.54
C ASP A 9 -8.93 -22.68 -2.58
N LEU A 10 -8.19 -22.79 -3.70
CA LEU A 10 -8.33 -21.88 -4.84
C LEU A 10 -9.74 -21.89 -5.41
N ILE A 11 -10.32 -23.09 -5.60
CA ILE A 11 -11.66 -23.25 -6.17
C ILE A 11 -12.72 -22.68 -5.21
N GLU A 12 -12.59 -22.91 -3.91
CA GLU A 12 -13.53 -22.34 -2.92
C GLU A 12 -13.44 -20.82 -2.86
N ARG A 13 -12.25 -20.22 -2.91
CA ARG A 13 -12.11 -18.76 -2.99
C ARG A 13 -12.66 -18.19 -4.31
N LEU A 14 -12.47 -18.87 -5.43
CA LEU A 14 -13.09 -18.45 -6.69
C LEU A 14 -14.61 -18.54 -6.63
N LYS A 15 -15.17 -19.56 -5.98
CA LYS A 15 -16.61 -19.65 -5.73
C LYS A 15 -17.11 -18.47 -4.91
N GLU A 16 -16.40 -18.11 -3.84
CA GLU A 16 -16.70 -16.93 -3.02
C GLU A 16 -16.70 -15.65 -3.87
N TYR A 17 -15.63 -15.41 -4.65
CA TYR A 17 -15.50 -14.24 -5.52
C TYR A 17 -16.65 -14.10 -6.51
N PHE A 18 -17.01 -15.19 -7.18
CA PHE A 18 -18.06 -15.19 -8.19
C PHE A 18 -19.46 -15.47 -7.62
N ASN A 19 -19.60 -15.61 -6.30
CA ASN A 19 -20.85 -16.01 -5.63
C ASN A 19 -21.45 -17.30 -6.22
N ALA A 20 -20.60 -18.26 -6.58
CA ALA A 20 -20.99 -19.56 -7.12
C ALA A 20 -21.14 -20.59 -6.00
N LYS A 21 -22.26 -21.31 -5.98
CA LYS A 21 -22.50 -22.38 -4.98
C LYS A 21 -21.94 -23.73 -5.42
N THR A 22 -21.86 -23.95 -6.73
CA THR A 22 -21.47 -25.23 -7.31
C THR A 22 -20.31 -25.07 -8.27
N LEU A 23 -19.63 -26.18 -8.58
CA LEU A 23 -18.57 -26.21 -9.58
C LEU A 23 -19.11 -25.92 -10.98
N ALA A 24 -20.35 -26.37 -11.26
CA ALA A 24 -21.09 -26.06 -12.48
C ALA A 24 -21.36 -24.55 -12.64
N ASP A 25 -21.69 -23.84 -11.55
CA ASP A 25 -21.91 -22.40 -11.60
C ASP A 25 -20.60 -21.63 -11.79
N LEU A 26 -19.54 -22.03 -11.09
CA LEU A 26 -18.21 -21.47 -11.30
C LEU A 26 -17.73 -21.70 -12.74
N SER A 27 -17.98 -22.88 -13.30
CA SER A 27 -17.70 -23.23 -14.69
C SER A 27 -18.35 -22.25 -15.68
N LYS A 28 -19.60 -21.84 -15.44
CA LYS A 28 -20.30 -20.83 -16.27
C LYS A 28 -19.64 -19.46 -16.17
N HIS A 29 -19.27 -19.01 -14.97
CA HIS A 29 -18.61 -17.71 -14.78
C HIS A 29 -17.23 -17.65 -15.43
N LEU A 30 -16.46 -18.74 -15.32
CA LEU A 30 -15.13 -18.83 -15.89
C LEU A 30 -15.14 -19.16 -17.38
N GLY A 31 -16.24 -19.65 -17.94
CA GLY A 31 -16.30 -20.13 -19.33
C GLY A 31 -15.37 -21.32 -19.59
N ILE A 32 -15.26 -22.22 -18.61
CA ILE A 32 -14.42 -23.44 -18.64
C ILE A 32 -15.32 -24.62 -18.33
N LYS A 33 -15.17 -25.76 -19.00
CA LYS A 33 -15.97 -26.97 -18.73
C LYS A 33 -15.78 -27.44 -17.29
N GLU A 34 -16.86 -27.83 -16.62
CA GLU A 34 -16.83 -28.38 -15.25
C GLU A 34 -15.85 -29.54 -15.10
N VAL A 35 -15.80 -30.45 -16.08
CA VAL A 35 -14.85 -31.58 -16.14
C VAL A 35 -13.38 -31.11 -16.06
N THR A 36 -13.06 -29.94 -16.61
CA THR A 36 -11.72 -29.36 -16.52
C THR A 36 -11.42 -28.91 -15.10
N LEU A 37 -12.34 -28.19 -14.44
CA LEU A 37 -12.17 -27.75 -13.05
C LEU A 37 -12.08 -28.95 -12.09
N ALA A 38 -12.92 -29.98 -12.29
CA ALA A 38 -12.86 -31.21 -11.53
C ALA A 38 -11.52 -31.94 -11.70
N GLY A 39 -10.99 -31.97 -12.94
CA GLY A 39 -9.67 -32.55 -13.22
C GLY A 39 -8.52 -31.79 -12.56
N TRP A 40 -8.60 -30.46 -12.47
CA TRP A 40 -7.62 -29.63 -11.74
C TRP A 40 -7.64 -29.92 -10.25
N LYS A 41 -8.84 -30.01 -9.66
CA LYS A 41 -9.03 -30.38 -8.26
C LYS A 41 -8.44 -31.76 -7.97
N TYR A 42 -8.78 -32.77 -8.78
CA TYR A 42 -8.30 -34.15 -8.60
C TYR A 42 -6.77 -34.26 -8.69
N ARG A 43 -6.15 -33.56 -9.63
CA ARG A 43 -4.69 -33.58 -9.82
C ARG A 43 -3.93 -32.60 -8.92
N ASN A 44 -4.63 -31.82 -8.10
CA ASN A 44 -4.10 -30.67 -7.37
C ASN A 44 -3.21 -29.76 -8.25
N SER A 45 -3.66 -29.47 -9.49
CA SER A 45 -2.90 -28.69 -10.47
C SER A 45 -3.78 -27.63 -11.12
N PHE A 46 -3.41 -26.35 -10.94
CA PHE A 46 -4.18 -25.20 -11.43
C PHE A 46 -3.46 -24.51 -12.60
N ASP A 47 -4.13 -24.37 -13.74
CA ASP A 47 -3.57 -23.76 -14.94
C ASP A 47 -3.68 -22.23 -14.88
N LEU A 48 -2.69 -21.59 -14.26
CA LEU A 48 -2.64 -20.13 -14.08
C LEU A 48 -2.64 -19.37 -15.41
N VAL A 49 -1.94 -19.88 -16.43
CA VAL A 49 -1.81 -19.20 -17.73
C VAL A 49 -3.17 -19.12 -18.41
N ARG A 50 -3.93 -20.21 -18.39
CA ARG A 50 -5.29 -20.24 -18.95
C ARG A 50 -6.28 -19.40 -18.15
N MET A 51 -6.07 -19.28 -16.85
CA MET A 51 -6.96 -18.56 -15.94
C MET A 51 -6.70 -17.06 -15.88
N PHE A 52 -5.46 -16.62 -16.10
CA PHE A 52 -5.05 -15.23 -15.96
C PHE A 52 -5.97 -14.23 -16.70
N PRO A 53 -6.37 -14.46 -17.97
CA PRO A 53 -7.26 -13.54 -18.68
C PRO A 53 -8.69 -13.47 -18.12
N ARG A 54 -9.10 -14.49 -17.34
CA ARG A 54 -10.46 -14.68 -16.82
C ARG A 54 -10.64 -14.15 -15.40
N LEU A 55 -9.55 -13.94 -14.67
CA LEU A 55 -9.54 -13.49 -13.28
C LEU A 55 -9.19 -12.00 -13.15
N LYS A 56 -9.65 -11.19 -14.11
CA LYS A 56 -9.39 -9.74 -14.10
C LYS A 56 -10.07 -9.10 -12.88
N GLY A 57 -9.29 -8.36 -12.10
CA GLY A 57 -9.79 -7.67 -10.90
C GLY A 57 -9.72 -8.49 -9.62
N ILE A 58 -9.30 -9.76 -9.68
CA ILE A 58 -8.99 -10.55 -8.48
C ILE A 58 -7.58 -10.22 -8.02
N ASP A 59 -7.39 -10.07 -6.71
CA ASP A 59 -6.06 -10.02 -6.11
C ASP A 59 -5.45 -11.42 -6.01
N TRP A 60 -4.28 -11.61 -6.62
CA TRP A 60 -3.61 -12.91 -6.67
C TRP A 60 -3.04 -13.33 -5.33
N HIS A 61 -2.62 -12.37 -4.50
CA HIS A 61 -2.14 -12.68 -3.17
C HIS A 61 -3.28 -13.27 -2.34
N TRP A 62 -4.43 -12.60 -2.30
CA TRP A 62 -5.64 -13.13 -1.65
C TRP A 62 -6.07 -14.48 -2.22
N LEU A 63 -6.07 -14.65 -3.55
CA LEU A 63 -6.48 -15.91 -4.15
C LEU A 63 -5.57 -17.08 -3.70
N ILE A 64 -4.27 -16.85 -3.54
CA ILE A 64 -3.30 -17.89 -3.17
C ILE A 64 -3.23 -18.10 -1.66
N THR A 65 -3.15 -17.02 -0.88
CA THR A 65 -2.89 -17.08 0.57
C THR A 65 -4.16 -17.05 1.40
N GLY A 66 -5.28 -16.59 0.84
CA GLY A 66 -6.50 -16.26 1.56
C GLY A 66 -6.40 -14.97 2.41
N GLN A 67 -5.32 -14.20 2.26
CA GLN A 67 -5.06 -13.00 3.07
C GLN A 67 -5.23 -11.72 2.25
N GLY A 68 -5.72 -10.66 2.89
CA GLY A 68 -5.90 -9.36 2.26
C GLY A 68 -7.24 -9.21 1.54
N GLU A 69 -7.29 -8.25 0.63
CA GLU A 69 -8.50 -7.90 -0.12
C GLU A 69 -8.71 -8.82 -1.31
N MET A 70 -9.95 -9.22 -1.52
CA MET A 70 -10.33 -10.10 -2.61
C MET A 70 -10.14 -9.47 -4.00
N THR A 71 -10.33 -8.16 -4.09
CA THR A 71 -10.29 -7.40 -5.33
C THR A 71 -9.00 -6.61 -5.47
N TYR A 72 -8.41 -6.63 -6.65
CA TYR A 72 -7.25 -5.83 -7.00
C TYR A 72 -7.66 -4.41 -7.40
N ASP A 73 -7.40 -3.44 -6.53
CA ASP A 73 -7.56 -2.02 -6.85
C ASP A 73 -6.21 -1.35 -7.14
N SER A 74 -5.91 -1.23 -8.44
CA SER A 74 -4.70 -0.56 -8.92
C SER A 74 -4.56 0.90 -8.47
N ARG A 75 -5.65 1.60 -8.15
CA ARG A 75 -5.59 2.99 -7.69
C ARG A 75 -5.16 3.05 -6.23
N LYS A 76 -5.83 2.27 -5.37
CA LYS A 76 -5.44 2.09 -3.97
C LYS A 76 -3.97 1.66 -3.86
N GLN A 77 -3.53 0.74 -4.73
CA GLN A 77 -2.13 0.30 -4.74
C GLN A 77 -1.15 1.42 -5.10
N LYS A 78 -1.45 2.23 -6.12
CA LYS A 78 -0.60 3.37 -6.50
C LYS A 78 -0.54 4.43 -5.40
N GLU A 79 -1.67 4.69 -4.76
CA GLU A 79 -1.75 5.63 -3.64
C GLU A 79 -0.92 5.15 -2.46
N LEU A 80 -1.01 3.87 -2.09
CA LEU A 80 -0.22 3.30 -1.01
C LEU A 80 1.29 3.37 -1.32
N VAL A 81 1.69 3.08 -2.56
CA VAL A 81 3.09 3.22 -2.99
C VAL A 81 3.57 4.67 -2.85
N ALA A 82 2.78 5.65 -3.28
CA ALA A 82 3.13 7.06 -3.14
C ALA A 82 3.26 7.49 -1.67
N GLN A 83 2.35 7.01 -0.80
CA GLN A 83 2.44 7.28 0.64
C GLN A 83 3.69 6.66 1.27
N VAL A 84 4.05 5.42 0.90
CA VAL A 84 5.28 4.76 1.38
C VAL A 84 6.52 5.51 0.90
N GLU A 85 6.58 5.90 -0.37
CA GLU A 85 7.68 6.70 -0.91
C GLU A 85 7.84 8.04 -0.18
N TYR A 86 6.74 8.70 0.15
CA TYR A 86 6.75 9.92 0.94
C TYR A 86 7.35 9.68 2.33
N LEU A 87 6.84 8.67 3.06
CA LEU A 87 7.31 8.35 4.40
C LEU A 87 8.80 7.97 4.42
N LEU A 88 9.28 7.23 3.42
CA LEU A 88 10.70 6.89 3.30
C LEU A 88 11.59 8.14 3.14
N ARG A 89 11.13 9.14 2.39
CA ARG A 89 11.86 10.42 2.27
C ARG A 89 11.93 11.17 3.60
N GLN A 90 10.84 11.14 4.38
CA GLN A 90 10.81 11.79 5.69
C GLN A 90 11.72 11.07 6.69
N ILE A 91 11.69 9.74 6.73
CA ILE A 91 12.60 8.93 7.57
C ILE A 91 14.05 9.29 7.26
N LYS A 92 14.42 9.31 5.97
CA LYS A 92 15.78 9.66 5.57
C LYS A 92 16.20 11.05 6.06
N ARG A 93 15.33 12.06 5.93
CA ARG A 93 15.61 13.41 6.41
C ARG A 93 15.82 13.45 7.93
N LEU A 94 14.98 12.73 8.68
CA LEU A 94 15.09 12.63 10.14
C LEU A 94 16.36 11.89 10.58
N GLU A 95 16.80 10.88 9.82
CA GLU A 95 18.07 10.19 10.05
C GLU A 95 19.24 11.16 9.85
N GLU A 96 19.23 11.95 8.77
CA GLU A 96 20.25 12.98 8.51
C GLU A 96 20.30 14.04 9.63
N GLU A 97 19.15 14.54 10.09
CA GLU A 97 19.06 15.50 11.19
C GLU A 97 19.58 14.91 12.51
N ASN A 98 19.20 13.67 12.83
CA ASN A 98 19.72 12.98 14.01
C ASN A 98 21.24 12.82 13.97
N ASP A 99 21.82 12.54 12.81
CA ASP A 99 23.27 12.41 12.67
C ASP A 99 23.98 13.76 12.87
N LEU A 100 23.40 14.86 12.38
CA LEU A 100 23.89 16.21 12.66
C LEU A 100 23.83 16.52 14.16
N LEU A 101 22.70 16.25 14.82
CA LEU A 101 22.54 16.48 16.26
C LEU A 101 23.53 15.63 17.08
N LYS A 102 23.74 14.37 16.72
CA LYS A 102 24.76 13.51 17.36
C LYS A 102 26.17 14.09 17.20
N ALA A 103 26.51 14.61 16.03
CA ALA A 103 27.81 15.25 15.79
C ALA A 103 27.97 16.54 16.62
N MET A 104 26.94 17.37 16.72
CA MET A 104 26.93 18.56 17.57
C MET A 104 27.12 18.20 19.04
N ILE A 105 26.37 17.21 19.55
CA ILE A 105 26.51 16.73 20.93
C ILE A 105 27.93 16.20 21.18
N LYS A 106 28.50 15.43 20.24
CA LYS A 106 29.87 14.93 20.34
C LYS A 106 30.88 16.08 20.46
N ASN A 107 30.74 17.12 19.66
CA ASN A 107 31.61 18.30 19.71
C ASN A 107 31.45 19.09 21.02
N LEU A 108 30.21 19.25 21.51
CA LEU A 108 29.95 19.91 22.80
C LEU A 108 30.53 19.12 23.99
N LEU A 109 30.49 17.79 23.92
CA LEU A 109 31.11 16.92 24.93
C LEU A 109 32.64 16.98 24.85
N ALA A 110 33.22 16.99 23.65
CA ALA A 110 34.66 17.13 23.45
C ALA A 110 35.18 18.53 23.87
N GLY A 111 34.41 19.59 23.63
CA GLY A 111 34.72 20.96 24.04
C GLY A 111 34.65 21.20 25.55
N LYS A 112 34.10 20.26 26.34
CA LYS A 112 34.19 20.31 27.81
C LYS A 112 35.55 19.84 28.34
N GLU A 113 36.40 19.24 27.51
CA GLU A 113 37.76 18.82 27.91
C GLU A 113 38.83 19.91 27.69
N GLU A 114 38.54 20.99 26.94
CA GLU A 114 39.44 22.13 26.80
C GLU A 114 38.72 23.42 27.24
N GLY A 115 38.97 23.86 28.48
CA GLY A 115 38.38 25.05 29.07
C GLY A 115 38.73 26.35 28.33
N LYS A 116 37.95 26.70 27.32
CA LYS A 116 37.85 28.05 26.75
C LYS A 116 36.38 28.39 26.50
N GLU A 117 35.87 29.41 27.18
CA GLU A 117 34.52 29.93 26.98
C GLU A 117 34.35 30.38 25.52
N PRO A 118 33.28 29.96 24.81
CA PRO A 118 33.05 30.44 23.46
C PRO A 118 32.51 31.88 23.49
N GLU A 119 33.34 32.80 22.98
CA GLU A 119 32.93 34.14 22.57
C GLU A 119 31.86 34.02 21.47
N ASN A 120 30.70 34.63 21.75
CA ASN A 120 29.67 35.06 20.81
C ASN A 120 29.00 33.97 19.92
N ILE A 121 27.92 33.37 20.44
CA ILE A 121 27.13 32.31 19.77
C ILE A 121 25.97 32.88 18.91
N GLU A 122 25.77 34.21 18.91
CA GLU A 122 24.59 34.82 18.26
C GLU A 122 24.65 34.83 16.72
N GLU A 123 25.81 34.59 16.10
CA GLU A 123 25.96 34.75 14.65
C GLU A 123 25.89 33.44 13.83
N THR A 124 25.94 32.27 14.48
CA THR A 124 25.96 30.96 13.79
C THR A 124 24.60 30.24 13.67
N VAL A 125 23.51 30.81 14.19
CA VAL A 125 22.20 30.12 14.22
C VAL A 125 21.12 30.94 13.52
N LYS A 126 21.36 31.29 12.25
CA LYS A 126 20.24 31.37 11.30
C LYS A 126 19.97 29.97 10.79
N VAL A 127 19.26 29.17 11.58
CA VAL A 127 18.54 28.02 11.02
C VAL A 127 17.47 28.64 10.13
N PRO A 128 17.50 28.44 8.80
CA PRO A 128 16.34 28.81 8.01
C PRO A 128 15.21 27.90 8.48
N MET A 129 14.27 28.49 9.22
CA MET A 129 12.93 27.95 9.35
C MET A 129 12.35 28.03 7.94
N ILE A 130 12.65 27.04 7.11
CA ILE A 130 12.01 26.92 5.80
C ILE A 130 10.56 26.67 6.17
N ASN A 131 9.72 27.68 5.99
CA ASN A 131 8.27 27.57 6.10
C ASN A 131 7.88 26.34 5.27
N LEU A 132 7.59 25.23 5.97
CA LEU A 132 6.87 24.13 5.37
C LEU A 132 5.58 24.75 4.85
N PRO A 133 5.27 24.64 3.54
CA PRO A 133 3.93 24.96 3.10
C PRO A 133 2.99 24.10 3.94
N ASP A 134 2.01 24.75 4.58
CA ASP A 134 0.94 24.07 5.31
C ASP A 134 0.42 22.94 4.41
N GLU A 135 0.65 21.70 4.84
CA GLU A 135 0.39 20.50 4.05
C GLU A 135 -1.08 20.43 3.61
N THR A 136 -1.98 21.14 4.29
CA THR A 136 -3.38 21.24 3.87
C THR A 136 -3.55 21.97 2.53
N GLU A 137 -2.67 22.88 2.13
CA GLU A 137 -2.79 23.64 0.88
C GLU A 137 -2.24 22.90 -0.35
N ILE A 138 -1.20 22.07 -0.19
CA ILE A 138 -0.67 21.25 -1.29
C ILE A 138 -1.66 20.14 -1.65
N TYR A 139 -2.16 19.41 -0.65
CA TYR A 139 -3.18 18.39 -0.85
C TYR A 139 -4.51 18.98 -1.39
N LYS A 140 -4.96 20.15 -0.90
CA LYS A 140 -6.15 20.83 -1.46
C LYS A 140 -5.97 21.22 -2.93
N ARG A 141 -4.81 21.78 -3.29
CA ARG A 141 -4.51 22.23 -4.66
C ARG A 141 -4.39 21.07 -5.66
N GLU A 142 -3.97 19.89 -5.21
CA GLU A 142 -3.97 18.67 -6.02
C GLU A 142 -5.38 18.06 -6.16
N MET A 143 -6.21 18.15 -5.12
CA MET A 143 -7.62 17.72 -5.14
C MET A 143 -8.51 18.61 -6.03
N GLU A 144 -8.24 19.92 -6.10
CA GLU A 144 -8.92 20.87 -6.98
C GLU A 144 -8.61 20.66 -8.47
N LYS A 145 -7.42 20.13 -8.80
CA LYS A 145 -6.96 19.95 -10.18
C LYS A 145 -7.39 18.64 -10.84
N GLY A 146 -8.01 17.70 -10.12
CA GLY A 146 -8.39 16.43 -10.76
C GLY A 146 -9.02 15.36 -9.87
N GLY A 147 -10.17 15.66 -9.25
CA GLY A 147 -11.18 14.64 -8.98
C GLY A 147 -10.88 13.63 -7.86
N GLY A 148 -10.67 14.13 -6.64
CA GLY A 148 -10.69 13.30 -5.43
C GLY A 148 -12.04 12.62 -5.19
N ILE A 149 -12.03 11.31 -4.98
CA ILE A 149 -13.20 10.45 -4.73
C ILE A 149 -13.96 10.81 -3.44
N TYR A 150 -13.29 11.43 -2.46
CA TYR A 150 -13.93 11.89 -1.22
C TYR A 150 -14.95 13.02 -1.44
N ALA A 151 -14.88 13.77 -2.55
CA ALA A 151 -15.91 14.75 -2.90
C ALA A 151 -17.21 14.11 -3.42
N ARG A 152 -17.18 12.82 -3.84
CA ARG A 152 -18.34 12.12 -4.40
C ARG A 152 -19.10 11.28 -3.38
N GLU A 153 -18.44 10.78 -2.33
CA GLU A 153 -19.13 10.01 -1.29
C GLU A 153 -20.00 10.87 -0.38
N GLY A 154 -19.65 12.14 -0.16
CA GLY A 154 -20.50 13.10 0.57
C GLY A 154 -21.79 13.45 -0.17
N LYS A 155 -21.78 13.53 -1.52
CA LYS A 155 -22.95 13.93 -2.30
C LYS A 155 -23.94 12.79 -2.60
N ARG A 156 -23.59 11.53 -2.33
CA ARG A 156 -24.51 10.40 -2.51
C ARG A 156 -25.41 10.13 -1.31
N LYS A 157 -25.11 10.69 -0.13
CA LYS A 157 -25.94 10.55 1.08
C LYS A 157 -27.00 11.64 1.26
N GLU A 158 -26.96 12.74 0.50
CA GLU A 158 -27.95 13.85 0.59
C GLU A 158 -29.05 13.84 -0.48
N LYS A 159 -29.12 12.83 -1.37
CA LYS A 159 -30.19 12.72 -2.38
C LYS A 159 -31.17 11.55 -2.16
N LYS A 160 -31.24 11.04 -0.93
CA LYS A 160 -32.31 10.13 -0.49
C LYS A 160 -32.88 10.58 0.85
N GLN A 161 -33.52 11.74 0.84
CA GLN A 161 -34.66 12.08 1.69
C GLN A 161 -35.68 12.83 0.82
#